data_AF-A0A853IQF2-F1
#
_entry.id   AF-A0A853IQF2-F1
#
_cell.length_a   1.000
_cell.length_b   1.000
_cell.length_c   1.000
_cell.angle_alpha   90.00
_cell.angle_beta   90.00
_cell.angle_gamma   90.00
#
_symmetry.space_group_name_H-M   'P 1'
#
loop_
_entity.id
_entity.type
_entity.pdbx_description
1 polymer ?
#
loop_
_entity_poly.entity_id
_entity_poly.type
_entity_poly.pdbx_seq_one_letter_code
_entity_poly.pdbx_strand_id
1 'polypeptide(L)'
;MTATHESAPKAEQNPINLDAEKQAAVAEERQRIQTILDCDEAKGREATAQQLALNTVMSADEAITLLKTIPQATEAKTDFTQVMNSDTHPNIDSEPAPEAEAPKTAIGQMLADFNHVYGDKA
;
A
#
# COMPACT_ATOMS: atom_id res chain seq x y z
N MET A 1 -4.44 -47.43 66.56
CA MET A 1 -4.15 -47.16 65.14
C MET A 1 -5.48 -47.17 64.39
N THR A 2 -6.16 -46.04 64.32
CA THR A 2 -7.43 -45.89 63.59
C THR A 2 -7.15 -44.96 62.41
N ALA A 3 -7.11 -45.52 61.21
CA ALA A 3 -6.87 -44.81 59.97
C ALA A 3 -8.08 -43.93 59.63
N THR A 4 -7.91 -42.61 59.74
CA THR A 4 -8.76 -41.62 59.08
C THR A 4 -8.51 -41.72 57.58
N HIS A 5 -9.52 -42.18 56.84
CA HIS A 5 -9.53 -42.16 55.38
C HIS A 5 -9.93 -40.74 54.94
N GLU A 6 -8.95 -39.97 54.43
CA GLU A 6 -9.17 -38.66 53.84
C GLU A 6 -9.72 -38.85 52.42
N SER A 7 -10.99 -38.52 52.22
CA SER A 7 -11.61 -38.45 50.89
C SER A 7 -11.02 -37.28 50.11
N ALA A 8 -10.21 -37.58 49.11
CA ALA A 8 -9.77 -36.60 48.11
C ALA A 8 -10.98 -36.07 47.30
N PRO A 9 -10.98 -34.79 46.88
CA PRO A 9 -12.03 -34.25 46.04
C PRO A 9 -11.96 -34.92 44.67
N LYS A 10 -13.06 -35.56 44.27
CA LYS A 10 -13.23 -36.14 42.95
C LYS A 10 -13.23 -34.98 41.95
N ALA A 11 -12.17 -34.85 41.17
CA ALA A 11 -12.12 -33.93 40.05
C ALA A 11 -13.30 -34.26 39.12
N GLU A 12 -14.25 -33.33 39.07
CA GLU A 12 -15.46 -33.43 38.27
C GLU A 12 -15.04 -33.24 36.81
N GLN A 13 -14.71 -34.35 36.16
CA GLN A 13 -14.46 -34.41 34.73
C GLN A 13 -15.77 -34.10 34.01
N ASN A 14 -16.02 -32.83 33.74
CA ASN A 14 -17.03 -32.41 32.79
C ASN A 14 -16.61 -32.99 31.42
N PRO A 15 -17.39 -33.89 30.79
CA PRO A 15 -17.00 -34.46 29.51
C PRO A 15 -16.91 -33.31 28.49
N ILE A 16 -15.70 -33.07 27.98
CA ILE A 16 -15.45 -32.05 26.96
C ILE A 16 -16.34 -32.38 25.75
N ASN A 17 -17.29 -31.51 25.43
CA ASN A 17 -18.12 -31.63 24.24
C ASN A 17 -17.42 -30.89 23.10
N LEU A 18 -16.43 -31.56 22.49
CA LEU A 18 -15.57 -30.99 21.45
C LEU A 18 -16.36 -30.42 20.27
N ASP A 19 -17.50 -31.01 19.93
CA ASP A 19 -18.33 -30.55 18.81
C ASP A 19 -19.03 -29.23 19.12
N ALA A 20 -19.54 -29.06 20.35
CA ALA A 20 -20.11 -27.80 20.80
C ALA A 20 -19.07 -26.68 20.85
N GLU A 21 -17.84 -26.98 21.33
CA GLU A 21 -16.74 -26.01 21.38
C GLU A 21 -16.28 -25.58 19.98
N LYS A 22 -16.18 -26.51 19.02
CA LYS A 22 -15.86 -26.17 17.62
C LYS A 22 -16.93 -25.28 16.99
N GLN A 23 -18.21 -25.55 17.24
CA GLN A 23 -19.30 -24.71 16.72
C GLN A 23 -19.26 -23.31 17.33
N ALA A 24 -18.97 -23.20 18.63
CA ALA A 24 -18.79 -21.92 19.31
C ALA A 24 -17.62 -21.12 18.70
N ALA A 25 -16.46 -21.76 18.50
CA ALA A 25 -15.30 -21.14 17.87
C ALA A 25 -15.60 -20.65 16.44
N VAL A 26 -16.32 -21.44 15.63
CA VAL A 26 -16.72 -21.03 14.27
C VAL A 26 -17.70 -19.85 14.31
N ALA A 27 -18.64 -19.84 15.26
CA ALA A 27 -19.59 -18.74 15.41
C ALA A 27 -18.88 -17.45 15.85
N GLU A 28 -17.96 -17.55 16.81
CA GLU A 28 -17.12 -16.45 17.28
C GLU A 28 -16.26 -15.87 16.15
N GLU A 29 -15.64 -16.73 15.34
CA GLU A 29 -14.83 -16.32 14.20
C GLU A 29 -15.66 -15.57 13.15
N ARG A 30 -16.85 -16.08 12.84
CA ARG A 30 -17.78 -15.40 11.90
C ARG A 30 -18.24 -14.06 12.46
N GLN A 31 -18.53 -14.00 13.75
CA GLN A 31 -18.91 -12.76 14.41
C GLN A 31 -17.76 -11.74 14.32
N ARG A 32 -16.52 -12.16 14.57
CA ARG A 32 -15.33 -11.30 14.45
C ARG A 32 -15.19 -10.74 13.04
N ILE A 33 -15.27 -11.61 12.03
CA ILE A 33 -15.18 -11.22 10.61
C ILE A 33 -16.27 -10.21 10.27
N GLN A 34 -17.52 -10.48 10.66
CA GLN A 34 -18.65 -9.59 10.38
C GLN A 34 -18.46 -8.23 11.06
N THR A 35 -18.03 -8.21 12.32
CA THR A 35 -17.77 -6.96 13.05
C THR A 35 -16.69 -6.11 12.40
N ILE A 36 -15.63 -6.70 11.84
CA ILE A 36 -14.57 -5.96 11.13
C ILE A 36 -15.08 -5.39 9.80
N LEU A 37 -15.90 -6.15 9.06
CA LEU A 37 -16.38 -5.74 7.74
C LEU A 37 -17.52 -4.71 7.80
N ASP A 38 -18.35 -4.76 8.84
CA ASP A 38 -19.51 -3.87 9.00
C ASP A 38 -19.21 -2.58 9.78
N CYS A 39 -18.00 -2.42 10.32
CA CYS A 39 -17.65 -1.22 11.08
C CYS A 39 -17.61 0.03 10.18
N ASP A 40 -17.93 1.20 10.74
CA ASP A 40 -17.89 2.46 9.99
C ASP A 40 -16.48 2.78 9.49
N GLU A 41 -15.47 2.35 10.24
CA GLU A 41 -14.08 2.49 9.88
C GLU A 41 -13.70 1.69 8.63
N ALA A 42 -14.41 0.63 8.26
CA ALA A 42 -14.15 -0.11 7.03
C ALA A 42 -14.51 0.69 5.77
N LYS A 43 -15.39 1.69 5.87
CA LYS A 43 -15.81 2.53 4.74
C LYS A 43 -14.62 3.32 4.19
N GLY A 44 -14.36 3.19 2.89
CA GLY A 44 -13.20 3.74 2.20
C GLY A 44 -11.88 2.99 2.50
N ARG A 45 -11.94 1.83 3.18
CA ARG A 45 -10.80 0.95 3.54
C ARG A 45 -11.17 -0.53 3.39
N GLU A 46 -12.12 -0.84 2.53
CA GLU A 46 -12.77 -2.15 2.43
C GLU A 46 -11.77 -3.26 2.10
N ALA A 47 -10.82 -2.99 1.21
CA ALA A 47 -9.76 -3.93 0.87
C ALA A 47 -8.91 -4.28 2.10
N THR A 48 -8.54 -3.28 2.91
CA THR A 48 -7.75 -3.50 4.12
C THR A 48 -8.56 -4.21 5.19
N ALA A 49 -9.83 -3.84 5.39
CA ALA A 49 -10.74 -4.52 6.31
C ALA A 49 -10.89 -6.01 5.95
N GLN A 50 -11.02 -6.35 4.65
CA GLN A 50 -11.03 -7.74 4.19
C GLN A 50 -9.72 -8.48 4.49
N GLN A 51 -8.57 -7.85 4.28
CA GLN A 51 -7.28 -8.46 4.63
C GLN A 51 -7.18 -8.76 6.13
N LEU A 52 -7.59 -7.82 6.98
CA LEU A 52 -7.58 -8.01 8.43
C LEU A 52 -8.54 -9.12 8.86
N ALA A 53 -9.76 -9.13 8.32
CA ALA A 53 -10.78 -10.11 8.70
C ALA A 53 -10.41 -11.54 8.29
N LEU A 54 -9.85 -11.74 7.08
CA LEU A 54 -9.68 -13.05 6.47
C LEU A 54 -8.27 -13.64 6.61
N ASN A 55 -7.25 -12.81 6.78
CA ASN A 55 -5.85 -13.24 6.77
C ASN A 55 -5.12 -13.06 8.10
N THR A 56 -5.83 -12.61 9.14
CA THR A 56 -5.23 -12.40 10.47
C THR A 56 -6.10 -13.01 11.57
N VAL A 57 -5.50 -13.22 12.74
CA VAL A 57 -6.18 -13.69 13.97
C VAL A 57 -6.41 -12.55 14.98
N MET A 58 -6.29 -11.30 14.52
CA MET A 58 -6.45 -10.11 15.35
C MET A 58 -7.89 -10.00 15.86
N SER A 59 -8.09 -9.51 17.08
CA SER A 59 -9.44 -9.26 17.58
C SER A 59 -10.15 -8.17 16.76
N ALA A 60 -11.48 -8.16 16.78
CA ALA A 60 -12.25 -7.15 16.04
C ALA A 60 -11.89 -5.72 16.49
N ASP A 61 -11.69 -5.50 17.79
CA ASP A 61 -11.38 -4.18 18.37
C ASP A 61 -10.00 -3.66 17.95
N GLU A 62 -8.99 -4.55 17.93
CA GLU A 62 -7.65 -4.21 17.45
C GLU A 62 -7.67 -3.89 15.95
N ALA A 63 -8.40 -4.68 15.15
CA ALA A 63 -8.53 -4.44 13.71
C ALA A 63 -9.25 -3.11 13.43
N ILE A 64 -10.32 -2.79 14.18
CA ILE A 64 -11.02 -1.50 14.09
C ILE A 64 -10.07 -0.35 14.47
N THR A 65 -9.31 -0.51 15.55
CA THR A 65 -8.33 0.48 15.98
C THR A 65 -7.27 0.74 14.90
N LEU A 66 -6.83 -0.30 14.21
CA LEU A 66 -5.91 -0.17 13.08
C LEU A 66 -6.57 0.54 11.88
N LEU A 67 -7.82 0.20 11.54
CA LEU A 67 -8.55 0.87 10.46
C LEU A 67 -8.68 2.38 10.69
N LYS A 68 -8.78 2.84 11.95
CA LYS A 68 -8.80 4.27 12.30
C LYS A 68 -7.53 5.03 11.93
N THR A 69 -6.38 4.37 11.93
CA THR A 69 -5.09 5.02 11.64
C THR A 69 -4.79 5.08 10.14
N ILE A 70 -5.50 4.27 9.35
CA ILE A 70 -5.31 4.21 7.90
C ILE A 70 -6.11 5.35 7.24
N PRO A 71 -5.52 6.11 6.32
CA PRO A 71 -6.26 7.11 5.56
C PRO A 71 -7.37 6.44 4.74
N GLN A 72 -8.54 7.08 4.65
CA GLN A 72 -9.56 6.61 3.72
C GLN A 72 -9.04 6.75 2.29
N ALA A 73 -9.35 5.77 1.45
CA ALA A 73 -9.22 5.87 0.01
C ALA A 73 -10.32 6.79 -0.57
N THR A 74 -10.55 7.95 0.05
CA THR A 74 -11.26 9.04 -0.61
C THR A 74 -10.27 9.70 -1.57
N GLU A 75 -10.75 10.02 -2.76
CA GLU A 75 -10.00 10.35 -3.97
C GLU A 75 -9.20 11.66 -3.92
N ALA A 76 -8.48 11.95 -2.84
CA ALA A 76 -7.44 12.97 -2.85
C ALA A 76 -6.19 12.44 -3.57
N LYS A 77 -6.34 12.05 -4.84
CA LYS A 77 -5.21 12.06 -5.77
C LYS A 77 -5.00 13.52 -6.13
N THR A 78 -4.31 14.26 -5.27
CA THR A 78 -3.72 15.52 -5.69
C THR A 78 -2.77 15.15 -6.81
N ASP A 79 -3.14 15.47 -8.05
CA ASP A 79 -2.29 15.20 -9.19
C ASP A 79 -0.97 15.93 -8.92
N PHE A 80 0.11 15.16 -8.81
CA PHE A 80 1.43 15.71 -8.50
C PHE A 80 1.78 16.84 -9.48
N THR A 81 1.39 16.70 -10.74
CA THR A 81 1.53 17.72 -11.78
C THR A 81 0.72 18.97 -11.46
N GLN A 82 -0.51 18.81 -10.95
CA GLN A 82 -1.36 19.93 -10.56
C GLN A 82 -0.81 20.67 -9.33
N VAL A 83 -0.28 19.96 -8.34
CA VAL A 83 0.39 20.57 -7.18
C VAL A 83 1.59 21.38 -7.63
N MET A 84 2.45 20.78 -8.46
CA MET A 84 3.59 21.48 -9.04
C MET A 84 3.16 22.67 -9.90
N ASN A 85 2.07 22.61 -10.65
CA ASN A 85 1.64 23.78 -11.43
C ASN A 85 0.96 24.88 -10.60
N SER A 86 0.47 24.56 -9.39
CA SER A 86 -0.27 25.51 -8.54
C SER A 86 0.62 26.30 -7.59
N ASP A 87 1.78 25.77 -7.23
CA ASP A 87 2.77 26.51 -6.45
C ASP A 87 3.47 27.56 -7.31
N THR A 88 3.63 28.78 -6.79
CA THR A 88 4.48 29.80 -7.40
C THR A 88 5.93 29.37 -7.28
N HIS A 89 6.43 28.68 -8.30
CA HIS A 89 7.85 28.35 -8.40
C HIS A 89 8.67 29.62 -8.61
N PRO A 90 9.86 29.73 -7.99
CA PRO A 90 10.81 30.76 -8.37
C PRO A 90 11.08 30.61 -9.86
N ASN A 91 11.01 31.72 -10.61
CA ASN A 91 11.29 31.75 -12.04
C ASN A 91 12.78 31.45 -12.25
N ILE A 92 13.15 30.18 -12.19
CA ILE A 92 14.43 29.69 -12.68
C ILE A 92 14.28 29.77 -14.20
N ASP A 93 14.73 30.89 -14.76
CA ASP A 93 14.91 31.01 -16.20
C ASP A 93 15.68 29.77 -16.63
N SER A 94 15.08 28.97 -17.51
CA SER A 94 15.83 27.92 -18.20
C SER A 94 16.94 28.66 -18.92
N GLU A 95 18.15 28.59 -18.36
CA GLU A 95 19.33 29.16 -18.97
C GLU A 95 19.30 28.68 -20.42
N PRO A 96 19.31 29.59 -21.41
CA PRO A 96 19.24 29.16 -22.79
C PRO A 96 20.34 28.13 -22.97
N ALA A 97 19.94 26.92 -23.36
CA ALA A 97 20.88 25.92 -23.80
C ALA A 97 21.85 26.68 -24.73
N PRO A 98 23.17 26.63 -24.47
CA PRO A 98 24.12 27.44 -25.23
C PRO A 98 23.75 27.25 -26.68
N GLU A 99 23.42 28.37 -27.33
CA GLU A 99 22.98 28.39 -28.72
C GLU A 99 23.89 27.40 -29.42
N ALA A 100 23.29 26.32 -29.93
CA ALA A 100 24.04 25.38 -30.72
C ALA A 100 24.55 26.24 -31.89
N GLU A 101 25.78 26.75 -31.78
CA GLU A 101 26.59 27.04 -32.93
C GLU A 101 26.48 25.78 -33.74
N ALA A 102 25.69 25.85 -34.81
CA ALA A 102 25.48 24.72 -35.70
C ALA A 102 26.88 24.15 -35.91
N PRO A 103 27.15 22.91 -35.48
CA PRO A 103 28.49 22.39 -35.63
C PRO A 103 28.75 22.50 -37.12
N LYS A 104 29.73 23.33 -37.50
CA LYS A 104 30.39 23.19 -38.79
C LYS A 104 31.04 21.83 -38.67
N THR A 105 30.24 20.79 -38.86
CA THR A 105 30.67 19.41 -38.81
C THR A 105 31.83 19.37 -39.78
N ALA A 106 32.93 18.74 -39.38
CA ALA A 106 34.11 18.64 -40.23
C ALA A 106 33.75 18.18 -41.66
N ILE A 107 32.65 17.43 -41.80
CA ILE A 107 32.02 17.01 -43.05
C ILE A 107 31.55 18.20 -43.92
N GLY A 108 30.87 19.20 -43.36
CA GLY A 108 30.43 20.40 -44.10
C GLY A 108 31.60 21.24 -44.60
N GLN A 109 32.67 21.33 -43.80
CA GLN A 109 33.90 22.02 -44.20
C GLN A 109 34.64 21.23 -45.31
N MET A 110 34.76 19.91 -45.17
CA MET A 110 35.34 19.02 -46.19
C MET A 110 34.58 19.05 -47.53
N LEU A 111 33.25 19.14 -47.50
CA LEU A 111 32.44 19.21 -48.71
C LEU A 111 32.62 20.55 -49.46
N ALA A 112 32.75 21.65 -48.71
CA ALA A 112 33.03 22.96 -49.28
C ALA A 112 34.42 23.01 -49.95
N ASP A 113 35.44 22.45 -49.29
CA ASP A 113 36.80 22.34 -49.84
C ASP A 113 36.84 21.47 -51.09
N PHE A 114 36.10 20.34 -51.10
CA PHE A 114 35.98 19.48 -52.28
C PHE A 114 35.40 20.22 -53.48
N ASN A 115 34.29 20.95 -53.29
CA ASN A 115 33.70 21.75 -54.36
C ASN A 115 34.60 22.90 -54.82
N HIS A 116 35.42 23.47 -53.94
CA HIS A 116 36.38 24.50 -54.33
C HIS A 116 37.51 23.95 -55.22
N VAL A 117 37.97 22.73 -54.95
CA VAL A 117 39.08 22.10 -55.70
C VAL A 117 38.60 21.46 -57.00
N TYR A 118 37.40 20.90 -57.03
CA TYR A 118 36.91 20.09 -58.16
C TYR A 118 35.66 20.64 -58.87
N GLY A 119 35.04 21.72 -58.35
CA GLY A 119 33.77 22.26 -58.86
C GLY A 119 33.89 23.18 -60.08
N ASP A 120 35.09 23.62 -60.46
CA ASP A 120 35.31 24.51 -61.63
C ASP A 120 35.56 23.72 -62.93
N LYS A 121 34.65 22.80 -63.24
CA LYS A 121 34.54 22.12 -64.54
C LYS A 121 33.06 21.91 -64.89
N ALA A 122 32.35 23.01 -65.12
CA ALA A 122 31.13 23.05 -65.91
C ALA A 122 31.10 24.35 -66.71
#